data_AF-A0A8D0CUR4-F1
#
_entry.id   AF-A0A8D0CUR4-F1
#
_cell.length_a   1.000
_cell.length_b   1.000
_cell.length_c   1.000
_cell.angle_alpha   90.00
_cell.angle_beta   90.00
_cell.angle_gamma   90.00
#
_symmetry.space_group_name_H-M   'P 1'
#
loop_
_entity.id
_entity.type
_entity.pdbx_description
1 polymer ?
#
loop_
_entity_poly.entity_id
_entity_poly.type
_entity_poly.pdbx_seq_one_letter_code
_entity_poly.pdbx_strand_id
1 'polypeptide(L)' 'MKVTVTFGDTSVVVPCKAGWTVRDLIDQATRRYRRILEQVNQVNTSCVVCALRQCD' A
#
# COMPACT_ATOMS: atom_id res chain seq x y z
N MET A 1 12.66 5.21 7.55
CA MET A 1 12.00 4.01 8.12
C MET A 1 10.85 3.62 7.20
N LYS A 2 10.70 2.34 6.82
CA LYS A 2 9.56 1.84 6.03
C LYS A 2 8.82 0.77 6.82
N VAL A 3 7.50 0.77 6.76
CA VAL A 3 6.66 -0.25 7.41
C VAL A 3 5.73 -0.86 6.39
N THR A 4 5.42 -2.13 6.57
CA THR A 4 4.46 -2.85 5.75
C THR A 4 3.19 -3.03 6.55
N VAL A 5 2.07 -2.57 5.99
CA VAL A 5 0.74 -2.76 6.56
C VAL A 5 -0.02 -3.74 5.66
N THR A 6 -0.55 -4.79 6.27
CA THR A 6 -1.28 -5.83 5.55
C THR A 6 -2.78 -5.64 5.73
N PHE A 7 -3.50 -5.46 4.63
CA PHE A 7 -4.96 -5.40 4.57
C PHE A 7 -5.48 -6.72 4.01
N GLY A 8 -5.79 -7.68 4.89
CA GLY A 8 -6.13 -9.05 4.47
C GLY A 8 -4.98 -9.66 3.67
N ASP A 9 -5.22 -10.00 2.40
CA ASP A 9 -4.22 -10.55 1.48
C ASP A 9 -3.38 -9.48 0.75
N THR A 10 -3.70 -8.19 0.91
CA THR A 10 -3.01 -7.10 0.20
C THR A 10 -1.97 -6.43 1.11
N SER A 11 -0.71 -6.48 0.70
CA SER A 11 0.39 -5.81 1.42
C SER A 11 0.66 -4.42 0.86
N VAL A 12 0.73 -3.41 1.72
CA VAL A 12 0.99 -2.01 1.35
C VAL A 12 2.21 -1.49 2.11
N VAL A 13 3.24 -1.08 1.36
CA VAL A 13 4.43 -0.46 1.95
C VAL A 13 4.18 1.03 2.11
N VAL A 14 4.40 1.53 3.33
CA VAL A 14 4.24 2.94 3.69
C VAL A 14 5.57 3.47 4.24
N PRO A 15 6.12 4.56 3.66
CA PRO A 15 7.27 5.23 4.26
C PRO A 15 6.82 5.96 5.53
N CYS A 16 7.55 5.78 6.63
CA CYS A 16 7.30 6.49 7.88
C CYS A 16 8.13 7.76 7.96
N LYS A 17 7.51 8.86 8.42
CA LYS A 17 8.19 10.10 8.79
C LYS A 17 8.19 10.27 10.31
N ALA A 18 9.21 10.93 10.85
CA ALA A 18 9.26 11.27 12.27
C ALA A 18 8.07 12.18 12.64
N GLY A 19 7.41 11.88 13.77
CA GLY A 19 6.22 12.58 14.24
C GLY A 19 4.89 12.04 13.71
N TRP A 20 4.88 10.96 12.92
CA TRP A 20 3.65 10.30 12.50
C TRP A 20 3.10 9.41 13.61
N THR A 21 1.80 9.53 13.86
CA THR A 21 1.07 8.63 14.75
C THR A 21 0.64 7.37 14.00
N VAL A 22 0.23 6.34 14.75
CA VAL A 22 -0.38 5.14 14.15
C VAL A 22 -1.58 5.50 13.26
N ARG A 23 -2.33 6.55 13.61
CA ARG A 23 -3.45 7.03 12.81
C ARG A 23 -3.01 7.61 11.46
N ASP A 24 -1.91 8.37 11.42
CA ASP A 24 -1.33 8.87 10.17
C ASP A 24 -0.86 7.72 9.27
N LEU A 25 -0.27 6.67 9.86
CA LEU A 25 0.13 5.47 9.14
C LEU A 25 -1.07 4.74 8.53
N ILE A 26 -2.16 4.60 9.28
CA ILE A 26 -3.40 3.99 8.79
C ILE A 26 -4.02 4.83 7.66
N ASP A 27 -4.04 6.16 7.77
CA ASP A 27 -4.60 7.02 6.72
C ASP A 27 -3.80 6.90 5.41
N GLN A 28 -2.46 6.94 5.50
CA GLN A 28 -1.58 6.76 4.35
C GLN A 28 -1.69 5.36 3.73
N ALA A 29 -1.72 4.32 4.57
CA ALA A 29 -1.91 2.94 4.14
C ALA A 29 -3.27 2.76 3.44
N THR A 30 -4.33 3.35 3.99
CA THR A 30 -5.69 3.28 3.43
C THR A 30 -5.80 3.99 2.08
N ARG A 31 -5.17 5.17 1.93
CA ARG A 31 -5.13 5.89 0.63
C ARG A 31 -4.43 5.06 -0.44
N ARG A 32 -3.32 4.39 -0.09
CA ARG A 32 -2.61 3.49 -1.01
C ARG A 32 -3.42 2.24 -1.33
N TYR A 33 -4.05 1.64 -0.32
CA TYR A 33 -4.91 0.48 -0.48
C TYR A 33 -6.09 0.79 -1.42
N ARG A 34 -6.74 1.95 -1.30
CA ARG A 34 -7.81 2.37 -2.23
C ARG A 34 -7.35 2.48 -3.68
N ARG A 35 -6.19 3.10 -3.93
CA ARG A 35 -5.62 3.16 -5.29
C ARG A 35 -5.33 1.77 -5.86
N ILE A 36 -4.84 0.85 -5.03
CA ILE A 36 -4.62 -0.54 -5.42
C ILE A 36 -5.95 -1.21 -5.75
N LEU A 37 -6.98 -1.03 -4.94
CA LEU A 37 -8.32 -1.58 -5.22
C LEU A 37 -8.92 -1.02 -6.50
N GLU A 38 -8.79 0.28 -6.76
CA GLU A 38 -9.23 0.90 -8.01
C GLU A 38 -8.49 0.31 -9.22
N GLN A 39 -7.18 0.07 -9.10
CA GLN A 39 -6.38 -0.60 -10.13
C GLN A 39 -6.74 -2.08 -10.29
N VAL A 40 -6.94 -2.82 -9.20
CA VAL A 40 -7.33 -4.24 -9.24
C VAL A 40 -8.72 -4.39 -9.87
N ASN A 41 -9.65 -3.49 -9.57
CA ASN A 41 -10.98 -3.50 -10.16
C ASN A 41 -10.98 -3.14 -11.65
N GLN A 42 -9.96 -2.40 -12.13
CA GLN A 42 -9.71 -2.18 -13.56
C GLN A 42 -8.87 -3.28 -14.22
N VAL A 43 -8.14 -4.07 -13.44
CA VAL A 43 -7.17 -5.07 -13.90
C VAL A 43 -7.59 -6.45 -13.40
N ASN A 44 -8.76 -6.91 -13.85
CA ASN A 44 -9.12 -8.31 -13.71
C ASN A 44 -8.51 -9.20 -14.82
N THR A 45 -7.35 -8.81 -15.40
CA THR A 45 -6.66 -9.65 -16.40
C THR A 45 -5.15 -9.53 -16.56
N SER A 46 -4.35 -8.72 -15.84
CA SER A 46 -2.90 -8.73 -16.17
C SER A 46 -1.84 -8.30 -15.15
N CYS A 47 -2.08 -7.43 -14.18
CA CYS A 47 -0.95 -6.70 -13.59
C CYS A 47 -0.91 -6.69 -12.05
N VAL A 48 -0.73 -7.87 -11.46
CA VAL A 48 -0.39 -8.00 -10.02
C VAL A 48 1.10 -7.64 -9.74
N VAL A 49 1.88 -7.28 -10.77
CA VAL A 49 3.35 -7.24 -10.70
C VAL A 49 3.92 -5.87 -10.29
N CYS A 50 3.16 -4.77 -10.36
CA CYS A 50 3.76 -3.44 -10.13
C CYS A 50 4.01 -3.08 -8.65
N ALA A 51 3.39 -3.74 -7.67
CA ALA A 51 3.52 -3.36 -6.25
C ALA A 51 4.78 -3.91 -5.56
N LEU A 52 5.44 -4.94 -6.11
CA LEU A 52 6.66 -5.53 -5.55
C LEU A 52 7.96 -4.96 -6.13
N ARG A 53 7.89 -4.03 -7.08
CA ARG A 53 9.07 -3.55 -7.82
C ARG A 53 9.80 -2.36 -7.17
N GLN A 54 9.59 -2.13 -5.87
CA GLN A 54 10.23 -1.03 -5.12
C GLN A 54 10.96 -1.53 -3.86
N CYS A 55 11.59 -2.69 -3.97
CA CYS A 55 12.69 -3.09 -3.11
C CYS A 55 13.95 -3.20 -3.97
N ASP A 56 14.48 -2.05 -4.38
CA ASP A 56 15.92 -1.75 -4.34
C ASP A 56 16.05 -0.32 -3.79
#